data_AF-A0A9P7VW49-F1
#
_entry.id   AF-A0A9P7VW49-F1
#
_cell.length_a   1.000
_cell.length_b   1.000
_cell.length_c   1.000
_cell.angle_alpha   90.00
_cell.angle_beta   90.00
_cell.angle_gamma   90.00
#
_symmetry.space_group_name_H-M   'P 1'
#
loop_
_entity.id
_entity.type
_entity.pdbx_description
1 polymer ?
#
loop_
_entity_poly.entity_id
_entity_poly.type
_entity_poly.pdbx_seq_one_letter_code
_entity_poly.pdbx_strand_id
1 'polypeptide(L)'
;MLTLQSLPRLVSSFLEGFRFPSLTSLNISIPDAENARPFPINSLILLLQRSQCELQHLVLKQVPIPRESMMNILRATPTLVSLVIHEPASYTHCITDAFSRYLMECSVLPKLEHVELVWSYDASEGCIIDMIESRVVKTVAYGGVLGRIVLGRRKGLELERSTIERVNSLRGRGFHILLWQVLGFCWKVLERAIRHHAES
;
A
#
# COMPACT_ATOMS: atom_id res chain seq x y z
N MET A 1 -10.53 7.29 12.66
CA MET A 1 -10.39 6.53 11.39
C MET A 1 -11.23 7.21 10.32
N LEU A 2 -10.68 7.41 9.12
CA LEU A 2 -11.39 7.93 7.95
C LEU A 2 -11.33 6.90 6.82
N THR A 3 -12.49 6.59 6.24
CA THR A 3 -12.61 5.66 5.12
C THR A 3 -13.32 6.36 3.96
N LEU A 4 -12.67 6.37 2.79
CA LEU A 4 -13.21 6.90 1.54
C LEU A 4 -13.40 5.73 0.57
N GLN A 5 -14.65 5.34 0.39
CA GLN A 5 -15.07 4.35 -0.59
C GLN A 5 -15.69 5.11 -1.76
N SER A 6 -15.12 4.92 -2.96
CA SER A 6 -15.42 5.68 -4.18
C SER A 6 -14.99 7.16 -4.14
N LEU A 7 -14.86 7.78 -5.33
CA LEU A 7 -14.60 9.21 -5.47
C LEU A 7 -15.93 9.95 -5.68
N PRO A 8 -16.57 10.49 -4.63
CA PRO A 8 -17.71 11.38 -4.83
C PRO A 8 -17.29 12.59 -5.66
N ARG A 9 -18.22 13.19 -6.40
CA ARG A 9 -17.97 14.37 -7.27
C ARG A 9 -17.28 15.53 -6.52
N LEU A 10 -17.38 15.56 -5.19
CA LEU A 10 -16.88 16.62 -4.31
C LEU A 10 -15.73 16.16 -3.40
N VAL A 11 -15.02 15.07 -3.75
CA VAL A 11 -13.93 14.56 -2.91
C VAL A 11 -12.84 15.61 -2.64
N SER A 12 -12.49 16.44 -3.62
CA SER A 12 -11.49 17.51 -3.44
C SER A 12 -11.96 18.54 -2.41
N SER A 13 -13.20 19.02 -2.53
CA SER A 13 -13.79 19.98 -1.60
C SER A 13 -13.90 19.42 -0.18
N PHE A 14 -14.20 18.13 -0.05
CA PHE A 14 -14.18 17.44 1.24
C PHE A 14 -12.77 17.38 1.83
N LEU A 15 -11.77 16.95 1.06
CA LEU A 15 -10.38 16.87 1.55
C LEU A 15 -9.82 18.25 1.92
N GLU A 16 -10.21 19.31 1.22
CA GLU A 16 -9.75 20.68 1.48
C GLU A 16 -10.51 21.39 2.60
N GLY A 17 -11.79 21.05 2.79
CA GLY A 17 -12.68 21.70 3.74
C GLY A 17 -12.50 21.23 5.19
N PHE A 18 -12.03 20.01 5.39
CA PHE A 18 -11.95 19.38 6.72
C PHE A 18 -10.51 19.31 7.26
N ARG A 19 -10.41 19.10 8.57
CA ARG A 19 -9.16 18.76 9.28
C ARG A 19 -9.48 17.63 10.25
N PHE A 20 -8.58 16.67 10.36
CA PHE A 20 -8.75 15.51 11.24
C PHE A 20 -7.54 15.36 12.17
N PRO A 21 -7.40 16.18 13.22
CA PRO A 21 -6.20 16.21 14.06
C PRO A 21 -5.91 14.88 14.76
N SER A 22 -6.94 14.10 15.08
CA SER A 22 -6.82 12.78 15.71
C SER A 22 -6.84 11.62 14.69
N LEU A 23 -6.56 11.88 13.42
CA LEU A 23 -6.60 10.85 12.39
C LEU A 23 -5.41 9.90 12.49
N THR A 24 -5.66 8.68 12.95
CA THR A 24 -4.65 7.62 13.04
C THR A 24 -4.69 6.64 11.86
N SER A 25 -5.84 6.51 11.19
CA SER A 25 -6.03 5.55 10.09
C SER A 25 -6.80 6.17 8.94
N LEU A 26 -6.26 6.05 7.73
CA LEU A 26 -6.85 6.49 6.47
C LEU A 26 -6.94 5.31 5.50
N ASN A 27 -8.14 5.02 5.03
CA ASN A 27 -8.40 4.01 4.01
C ASN A 27 -9.09 4.64 2.81
N ILE A 28 -8.48 4.51 1.63
CA ILE A 28 -9.04 4.98 0.36
C ILE A 28 -9.11 3.79 -0.58
N SER A 29 -10.32 3.49 -1.04
CA SER A 29 -10.57 2.45 -2.02
C SER A 29 -11.48 2.96 -3.14
N ILE A 30 -10.98 2.86 -4.37
CA ILE A 30 -11.74 3.23 -5.57
C ILE A 30 -12.20 1.92 -6.24
N PRO A 31 -13.50 1.69 -6.43
CA PRO A 31 -13.96 0.53 -7.21
C PRO A 31 -13.37 0.59 -8.63
N ASP A 32 -13.00 -0.55 -9.22
CA ASP A 32 -12.38 -0.66 -10.55
C ASP A 32 -13.15 0.21 -11.56
N ALA A 33 -12.60 1.40 -11.83
CA ALA A 33 -13.23 2.39 -12.67
C ALA A 33 -12.58 2.30 -14.04
N GLU A 34 -13.24 1.61 -14.96
CA GLU A 34 -12.88 1.62 -16.39
C GLU A 34 -12.79 3.07 -16.93
N ASN A 35 -13.38 4.05 -16.23
CA ASN A 35 -13.32 5.48 -16.49
C ASN A 35 -12.78 6.26 -15.27
N ALA A 36 -11.58 5.93 -14.79
CA ALA A 36 -10.98 6.54 -13.61
C ALA A 36 -10.81 8.05 -13.76
N ARG A 37 -11.59 8.83 -13.01
CA ARG A 37 -11.35 10.25 -12.82
C ARG A 37 -10.00 10.45 -12.11
N PRO A 38 -9.27 11.55 -12.40
CA PRO A 38 -8.06 11.88 -11.66
C PRO A 38 -8.34 11.93 -10.15
N PHE A 39 -7.52 11.26 -9.36
CA PHE A 39 -7.59 11.35 -7.91
C PHE A 39 -7.05 12.73 -7.46
N PRO A 40 -7.72 13.45 -6.55
CA PRO A 40 -7.26 14.77 -6.09
C PRO A 40 -6.11 14.66 -5.08
N ILE A 41 -4.95 14.26 -5.58
CA ILE A 41 -3.73 14.01 -4.79
C ILE A 41 -3.35 15.23 -3.96
N ASN A 42 -3.36 16.42 -4.57
CA ASN A 42 -2.96 17.66 -3.89
C ASN A 42 -3.87 17.93 -2.68
N SER A 43 -5.17 17.73 -2.83
CA SER A 43 -6.14 17.87 -1.75
C SER A 43 -5.87 16.86 -0.62
N LEU A 44 -5.47 15.62 -0.94
CA LEU A 44 -5.06 14.64 0.08
C LEU A 44 -3.79 15.07 0.83
N ILE A 45 -2.76 15.52 0.12
CA ILE A 45 -1.51 15.99 0.76
C ILE A 45 -1.81 17.18 1.68
N LEU A 46 -2.62 18.14 1.20
CA LEU A 46 -3.05 19.29 1.99
C LEU A 46 -3.84 18.85 3.24
N LEU A 47 -4.72 17.85 3.12
CA LEU A 47 -5.43 17.30 4.28
C LEU A 47 -4.46 16.76 5.33
N LEU A 48 -3.49 15.93 4.91
CA LEU A 48 -2.50 15.32 5.81
C LEU A 48 -1.66 16.39 6.51
N GLN A 49 -1.16 17.37 5.76
CA GLN A 49 -0.36 18.48 6.30
C GLN A 49 -1.16 19.36 7.27
N ARG A 50 -2.39 19.74 6.91
CA ARG A 50 -3.24 20.62 7.72
C ARG A 50 -3.82 19.93 8.95
N SER A 51 -4.03 18.63 8.87
CA SER A 51 -4.52 17.85 10.00
C SER A 51 -3.46 17.71 11.08
N GLN A 52 -2.16 17.79 10.75
CA GLN A 52 -1.06 17.57 11.70
C GLN A 52 -1.26 16.27 12.51
N CYS A 53 -1.84 15.27 11.86
CA CYS A 53 -2.24 14.04 12.52
C CYS A 53 -1.07 13.05 12.55
N GLU A 54 -1.01 12.25 13.61
CA GLU A 54 -0.08 11.12 13.71
C GLU A 54 -0.67 9.91 12.97
N LEU A 55 -0.68 9.96 11.64
CA LEU A 55 -1.21 8.86 10.84
C LEU A 55 -0.32 7.62 11.03
N GLN A 56 -0.94 6.52 11.46
CA GLN A 56 -0.30 5.23 11.73
C GLN A 56 -0.64 4.19 10.67
N HIS A 57 -1.83 4.26 10.06
CA HIS A 57 -2.28 3.29 9.07
C HIS A 57 -2.74 3.98 7.78
N LEU A 58 -2.15 3.60 6.66
CA LEU A 58 -2.52 4.06 5.32
C LEU A 58 -2.86 2.88 4.42
N VAL A 59 -4.09 2.85 3.93
CA VAL A 59 -4.57 1.85 2.97
C VAL A 59 -5.01 2.55 1.70
N LEU A 60 -4.38 2.19 0.59
CA LEU A 60 -4.65 2.73 -0.74
C LEU A 60 -4.92 1.56 -1.69
N LYS A 61 -6.18 1.39 -2.09
CA LYS A 61 -6.59 0.34 -3.02
C LYS A 61 -7.16 0.96 -4.29
N GLN A 62 -6.58 0.63 -5.44
CA GLN A 62 -6.99 1.13 -6.75
C GLN A 62 -6.87 2.65 -6.91
N VAL A 63 -6.02 3.31 -6.13
CA VAL A 63 -5.88 4.78 -6.17
C VAL A 63 -4.78 5.14 -7.19
N PRO A 64 -5.08 5.89 -8.27
CA PRO A 64 -4.10 6.28 -9.26
C PRO A 64 -3.22 7.41 -8.73
N ILE A 65 -2.13 7.03 -8.05
CA ILE A 65 -1.15 7.96 -7.48
C ILE A 65 0.18 7.76 -8.20
N PRO A 66 0.74 8.78 -8.86
CA PRO A 66 2.09 8.71 -9.40
C PRO A 66 3.14 8.59 -8.30
N ARG A 67 4.26 7.95 -8.60
CA ARG A 67 5.40 7.77 -7.67
C ARG A 67 5.76 9.01 -6.85
N GLU A 68 6.00 10.16 -7.48
CA GLU A 68 6.43 11.38 -6.77
C GLU A 68 5.40 11.85 -5.73
N SER A 69 4.13 11.73 -6.09
CA SER A 69 3.02 12.05 -5.19
C SER A 69 2.94 11.09 -4.02
N MET A 70 3.16 9.79 -4.25
CA MET A 70 3.21 8.80 -3.19
C MET A 70 4.36 9.07 -2.22
N MET A 71 5.54 9.42 -2.74
CA MET A 71 6.68 9.81 -1.89
C MET A 71 6.34 11.05 -1.04
N ASN A 72 5.66 12.04 -1.59
CA ASN A 72 5.20 13.22 -0.83
C ASN A 72 4.19 12.86 0.26
N ILE A 73 3.27 11.93 -0.01
CA ILE A 73 2.33 11.41 1.01
C ILE A 73 3.11 10.75 2.15
N LEU A 74 4.09 9.90 1.84
CA LEU A 74 4.91 9.23 2.87
C LEU A 74 5.75 10.22 3.69
N ARG A 75 6.31 11.26 3.06
CA ARG A 75 7.01 12.35 3.78
C ARG A 75 6.10 13.09 4.75
N ALA A 76 4.83 13.28 4.39
CA ALA A 76 3.84 13.91 5.26
C ALA A 76 3.33 12.98 6.37
N THR A 77 3.68 11.69 6.35
CA THR A 77 3.17 10.66 7.28
C THR A 77 4.32 9.79 7.84
N PRO A 78 5.34 10.41 8.48
CA PRO A 78 6.53 9.68 8.94
C PRO A 78 6.25 8.68 10.07
N THR A 79 5.11 8.80 10.75
CA THR A 79 4.68 7.94 11.87
C THR A 79 4.00 6.64 11.45
N LEU A 80 3.91 6.35 10.14
CA LEU A 80 3.22 5.15 9.67
C LEU A 80 3.84 3.87 10.24
N VAL A 81 2.94 3.03 10.75
CA VAL A 81 3.17 1.67 11.23
C VAL A 81 2.71 0.65 10.19
N SER A 82 1.67 0.99 9.41
CA SER A 82 1.12 0.12 8.37
C SER A 82 0.90 0.87 7.06
N LEU A 83 1.43 0.28 5.98
CA LEU A 83 1.25 0.75 4.61
C LEU A 83 0.72 -0.37 3.73
N VAL A 84 -0.46 -0.16 3.15
CA VAL A 84 -1.08 -1.07 2.18
C VAL A 84 -1.28 -0.31 0.88
N ILE A 85 -0.68 -0.79 -0.21
CA ILE A 85 -0.80 -0.23 -1.55
C ILE A 85 -1.17 -1.35 -2.51
N HIS A 86 -2.37 -1.28 -3.08
CA HIS A 86 -2.78 -2.08 -4.23
C HIS A 86 -2.93 -1.15 -5.42
N GLU A 87 -2.00 -1.22 -6.36
CA GLU A 87 -2.01 -0.37 -7.54
C GLU A 87 -3.27 -0.58 -8.39
N PRO A 88 -3.79 0.47 -9.03
CA PRO A 88 -4.86 0.33 -10.00
C PRO A 88 -4.43 -0.45 -11.24
N ALA A 89 -5.39 -0.94 -12.03
CA ALA A 89 -5.10 -1.54 -13.34
C ALA A 89 -4.73 -0.49 -14.42
N SER A 90 -4.96 0.79 -14.14
CA SER A 90 -4.64 1.92 -15.01
C SER A 90 -3.15 2.23 -15.07
N TYR A 91 -2.69 2.96 -16.08
CA TYR A 91 -1.28 3.36 -16.31
C TYR A 91 -0.60 4.22 -15.22
N THR A 92 -1.30 4.63 -14.16
CA THR A 92 -0.72 5.43 -13.08
C THR A 92 -0.28 4.54 -11.93
N HIS A 93 1.04 4.34 -11.84
CA HIS A 93 1.70 3.43 -10.90
C HIS A 93 2.62 4.20 -9.95
N CYS A 94 2.65 3.78 -8.67
CA CYS A 94 3.58 4.32 -7.67
C CYS A 94 4.66 3.33 -7.26
N ILE A 95 4.40 2.02 -7.36
CA ILE A 95 5.35 0.97 -7.00
C ILE A 95 6.29 0.79 -8.19
N THR A 96 7.43 1.47 -8.14
CA THR A 96 8.51 1.35 -9.11
C THR A 96 9.83 1.14 -8.40
N ASP A 97 10.90 0.85 -9.13
CA ASP A 97 12.25 0.68 -8.56
C ASP A 97 12.71 1.89 -7.75
N ALA A 98 12.36 3.11 -8.19
CA ALA A 98 12.69 4.34 -7.48
C ALA A 98 11.88 4.46 -6.17
N PHE A 99 10.63 4.02 -6.15
CA PHE A 99 9.83 3.95 -4.93
C PHE A 99 10.38 2.89 -3.96
N SER A 100 10.74 1.71 -4.46
CA SER A 100 11.36 0.65 -3.65
C SER A 100 12.69 1.12 -3.05
N ARG A 101 13.54 1.78 -3.83
CA ARG A 101 14.80 2.39 -3.34
C ARG A 101 14.55 3.47 -2.28
N TYR A 102 13.54 4.32 -2.48
CA TYR A 102 13.15 5.30 -1.46
C TYR A 102 12.72 4.63 -0.15
N LEU A 103 11.93 3.55 -0.23
CA LEU A 103 11.55 2.76 0.94
C LEU A 103 12.73 1.97 1.54
N MET A 104 13.86 1.79 0.87
CA MET A 104 15.03 1.18 1.50
C MET A 104 15.68 2.10 2.53
N GLU A 105 15.51 3.42 2.43
CA GLU A 105 16.16 4.38 3.33
C GLU A 105 15.66 4.25 4.78
N CYS A 106 16.58 4.23 5.76
CA CYS A 106 16.23 4.05 7.18
C CYS A 106 15.36 5.19 7.74
N SER A 107 15.55 6.40 7.22
CA SER A 107 14.83 7.61 7.63
C SER A 107 13.37 7.60 7.15
N VAL A 108 13.05 6.79 6.14
CA VAL A 108 11.72 6.73 5.54
C VAL A 108 10.90 5.70 6.32
N LEU A 109 9.79 6.14 6.94
CA LEU A 109 8.88 5.28 7.72
C LEU A 109 9.63 4.37 8.72
N PRO A 110 10.36 4.93 9.70
CA PRO A 110 11.18 4.15 10.63
C PRO A 110 10.36 3.21 11.53
N LYS A 111 9.06 3.50 11.71
CA LYS A 111 8.13 2.72 12.54
C LYS A 111 7.34 1.67 11.75
N LEU A 112 7.68 1.43 10.48
CA LEU A 112 6.87 0.56 9.61
C LEU A 112 6.98 -0.91 10.03
N GLU A 113 5.87 -1.45 10.55
CA GLU A 113 5.73 -2.84 11.00
C GLU A 113 5.04 -3.72 9.98
N HIS A 114 4.12 -3.15 9.21
CA HIS A 114 3.32 -3.87 8.23
C HIS A 114 3.41 -3.20 6.86
N VAL A 115 3.80 -3.99 5.86
CA VAL A 115 3.78 -3.57 4.46
C VAL A 115 3.01 -4.58 3.61
N GLU A 116 2.11 -4.07 2.78
CA GLU A 116 1.39 -4.85 1.78
C GLU A 116 1.49 -4.15 0.43
N LEU A 117 2.19 -4.76 -0.52
CA LEU A 117 2.42 -4.23 -1.85
C LEU A 117 1.83 -5.18 -2.88
N VAL A 118 0.86 -4.68 -3.64
CA VAL A 118 0.31 -5.38 -4.79
C VAL A 118 0.46 -4.49 -6.01
N TRP A 119 1.34 -4.89 -6.93
CA TRP A 119 1.74 -4.06 -8.07
C TRP A 119 1.28 -4.63 -9.41
N SER A 120 1.32 -3.75 -10.42
CA SER A 120 1.07 -4.04 -11.83
C SER A 120 2.38 -4.16 -12.63
N TYR A 121 2.32 -4.20 -13.96
CA TYR A 121 3.36 -4.74 -14.83
C TYR A 121 4.75 -4.08 -14.75
N ASP A 122 4.87 -2.84 -14.25
CA ASP A 122 6.09 -2.04 -14.40
C ASP A 122 7.08 -2.11 -13.22
N ALA A 123 6.76 -2.84 -12.14
CA ALA A 123 7.64 -2.91 -10.98
C ALA A 123 8.62 -4.09 -11.05
N SER A 124 9.92 -3.84 -10.86
CA SER A 124 10.90 -4.91 -10.70
C SER A 124 10.68 -5.65 -9.38
N GLU A 125 10.32 -6.93 -9.47
CA GLU A 125 10.16 -7.78 -8.28
C GLU A 125 11.46 -7.85 -7.48
N GLY A 126 12.61 -7.89 -8.18
CA GLY A 126 13.94 -7.83 -7.60
C GLY A 126 14.14 -6.61 -6.69
N CYS A 127 13.80 -5.41 -7.19
CA CYS A 127 13.92 -4.18 -6.39
C CYS A 127 12.98 -4.18 -5.17
N ILE A 128 11.78 -4.76 -5.29
CA ILE A 128 10.83 -4.86 -4.18
C ILE A 128 11.38 -5.79 -3.10
N ILE A 129 11.89 -6.97 -3.48
CA ILE A 129 12.43 -7.92 -2.50
C ILE A 129 13.74 -7.42 -1.88
N ASP A 130 14.60 -6.71 -2.64
CA ASP A 130 15.77 -6.01 -2.11
C ASP A 130 15.36 -5.00 -1.01
N MET A 131 14.22 -4.32 -1.20
CA MET A 131 13.70 -3.35 -0.23
C MET A 131 13.27 -4.04 1.06
N ILE A 132 12.54 -5.15 0.94
CA ILE A 132 12.12 -5.96 2.08
C ILE A 132 13.33 -6.50 2.84
N GLU A 133 14.29 -7.11 2.14
CA GLU A 133 15.51 -7.64 2.75
C GLU A 133 16.32 -6.55 3.48
N SER A 134 16.47 -5.37 2.86
CA SER A 134 17.13 -4.23 3.47
C SER A 134 16.47 -3.81 4.78
N ARG A 135 15.14 -3.73 4.83
CA ARG A 135 14.40 -3.40 6.06
C ARG A 135 14.49 -4.49 7.11
N VAL A 136 14.41 -5.75 6.69
CA VAL A 136 14.53 -6.91 7.57
C VAL A 136 15.92 -6.99 8.22
N VAL A 137 17.00 -6.76 7.47
CA VAL A 137 18.36 -6.73 8.03
C VAL A 137 18.49 -5.64 9.09
N LYS A 138 17.85 -4.48 8.85
CA LYS A 138 17.83 -3.36 9.81
C LYS A 138 17.00 -3.66 11.06
N THR A 139 15.95 -4.48 10.96
CA THR A 139 15.23 -5.02 12.12
C THR A 139 16.20 -5.72 13.08
N VAL A 140 17.07 -6.58 12.54
CA VAL A 140 18.03 -7.34 13.35
C VAL A 140 19.15 -6.45 13.89
N ALA A 141 19.65 -5.50 13.10
CA ALA A 141 20.83 -4.70 13.47
C ALA A 141 20.52 -3.48 14.36
N TYR A 142 19.34 -2.87 14.22
CA TYR A 142 19.03 -1.55 14.80
C TYR A 142 17.67 -1.48 15.49
N GLY A 143 17.03 -2.62 15.75
CA GLY A 143 15.70 -2.66 16.38
C GLY A 143 14.58 -2.14 15.48
N GLY A 144 14.73 -2.27 14.16
CA GLY A 144 13.61 -2.08 13.24
C GLY A 144 12.45 -3.06 13.54
N VAL A 145 11.27 -2.80 12.99
CA VAL A 145 10.02 -3.41 13.47
C VAL A 145 9.21 -4.11 12.39
N LEU A 146 9.74 -4.23 11.16
CA LEU A 146 9.00 -4.84 10.04
C LEU A 146 8.72 -6.33 10.31
N GLY A 147 7.47 -6.64 10.66
CA GLY A 147 7.04 -7.97 11.11
C GLY A 147 6.08 -8.65 10.16
N ARG A 148 5.19 -7.92 9.47
CA ARG A 148 4.17 -8.49 8.57
C ARG A 148 4.32 -7.97 7.16
N ILE A 149 4.65 -8.86 6.23
CA ILE A 149 4.87 -8.50 4.82
C ILE A 149 3.87 -9.26 3.94
N VAL A 150 3.24 -8.55 3.00
CA VAL A 150 2.37 -9.15 1.98
C VAL A 150 2.80 -8.62 0.61
N LEU A 151 3.10 -9.53 -0.31
CA LEU A 151 3.58 -9.19 -1.65
C LEU A 151 2.76 -9.89 -2.72
N GLY A 152 2.56 -9.26 -3.87
CA GLY A 152 2.13 -9.98 -5.04
C GLY A 152 1.85 -9.12 -6.25
N ARG A 153 1.63 -9.80 -7.37
CA ARG A 153 1.22 -9.15 -8.61
C ARG A 153 -0.30 -9.11 -8.70
N ARG A 154 -0.80 -8.06 -9.33
CA ARG A 154 -2.22 -7.96 -9.68
C ARG A 154 -2.61 -9.10 -10.65
N LYS A 155 -3.92 -9.33 -10.79
CA LYS A 155 -4.54 -10.38 -11.62
C LYS A 155 -4.19 -11.82 -11.20
N GLY A 156 -3.57 -11.99 -10.03
CA GLY A 156 -3.18 -13.31 -9.55
C GLY A 156 -2.02 -13.90 -10.33
N LEU A 157 -1.19 -13.07 -10.97
CA LEU A 157 0.04 -13.52 -11.60
C LEU A 157 1.04 -13.98 -10.54
N GLU A 158 1.75 -15.05 -10.84
CA GLU A 158 2.80 -15.58 -9.96
C GLU A 158 4.00 -14.64 -9.94
N LEU A 159 4.65 -14.57 -8.79
CA LEU A 159 5.97 -13.95 -8.68
C LEU A 159 7.00 -14.81 -9.41
N GLU A 160 8.07 -14.18 -9.86
CA GLU A 160 9.21 -14.88 -10.46
C GLU A 160 9.79 -15.90 -9.47
N ARG A 161 10.30 -17.01 -10.02
CA ARG A 161 10.87 -18.10 -9.22
C ARG A 161 11.99 -17.61 -8.30
N SER A 162 12.86 -16.74 -8.80
CA SER A 162 13.92 -16.09 -8.03
C SER A 162 13.38 -15.29 -6.84
N THR A 163 12.30 -14.52 -7.03
CA THR A 163 11.59 -13.80 -5.97
C THR A 163 11.02 -14.77 -4.93
N ILE A 164 10.40 -15.87 -5.37
CA ILE A 164 9.83 -16.89 -4.47
C ILE A 164 10.91 -17.56 -3.63
N GLU A 165 12.05 -17.92 -4.23
CA GLU A 165 13.20 -18.51 -3.52
C GLU A 165 13.71 -17.58 -2.42
N ARG A 166 13.83 -16.28 -2.70
CA ARG A 166 14.21 -15.26 -1.71
C ARG A 166 13.16 -15.08 -0.61
N VAL A 167 11.87 -15.07 -0.95
CA VAL A 167 10.78 -15.04 0.03
C VAL A 167 10.82 -16.26 0.96
N ASN A 168 11.06 -17.46 0.41
CA ASN A 168 11.16 -18.67 1.20
C ASN A 168 12.40 -18.68 2.11
N SER A 169 13.52 -18.14 1.65
CA SER A 169 14.71 -17.91 2.50
C SER A 169 14.38 -17.01 3.70
N LEU A 170 13.66 -15.90 3.49
CA LEU A 170 13.20 -15.03 4.57
C LEU A 170 12.22 -15.74 5.52
N ARG A 171 11.27 -16.52 5.00
CA ARG A 171 10.37 -17.33 5.84
C ARG A 171 11.13 -18.34 6.69
N GLY A 172 12.14 -19.00 6.12
CA GLY A 172 13.03 -19.93 6.83
C GLY A 172 13.81 -19.26 7.97
N ARG A 173 13.98 -17.93 7.91
CA ARG A 173 14.57 -17.11 8.98
C ARG A 173 13.55 -16.58 9.99
N GLY A 174 12.28 -16.98 9.90
CA GLY A 174 11.21 -16.63 10.83
C GLY A 174 10.40 -15.38 10.45
N PHE A 175 10.61 -14.78 9.28
CA PHE A 175 9.84 -13.62 8.85
C PHE A 175 8.45 -14.01 8.32
N HIS A 176 7.41 -13.29 8.75
CA HIS A 176 6.04 -13.56 8.33
C HIS A 176 5.71 -12.84 7.01
N ILE A 177 5.98 -13.54 5.90
CA ILE A 177 5.71 -13.07 4.54
C ILE A 177 4.57 -13.88 3.92
N LEU A 178 3.50 -13.22 3.45
CA LEU A 178 2.40 -13.82 2.71
C LEU A 178 2.43 -13.40 1.24
N LEU A 179 1.98 -14.29 0.35
CA LEU A 179 1.79 -13.97 -1.06
C LEU A 179 0.32 -13.63 -1.30
N TRP A 180 0.06 -12.49 -1.94
CA TRP A 180 -1.29 -11.99 -2.20
C TRP A 180 -2.15 -12.98 -2.99
N GLN A 181 -1.56 -13.81 -3.86
CA GLN A 181 -2.30 -14.83 -4.63
C GLN A 181 -3.06 -15.82 -3.73
N VAL A 182 -2.50 -16.15 -2.56
CA VAL A 182 -3.12 -17.07 -1.59
C VAL A 182 -4.32 -16.39 -0.89
N LEU A 183 -4.23 -15.08 -0.64
CA LEU A 183 -5.28 -14.29 0.00
C LEU A 183 -6.40 -13.87 -0.96
N GLY A 184 -6.05 -13.54 -2.21
CA GLY A 184 -6.98 -13.16 -3.26
C GLY A 184 -7.92 -14.29 -3.68
N PHE A 185 -7.48 -15.55 -3.57
CA PHE A 185 -8.35 -16.71 -3.78
C PHE A 185 -9.43 -16.80 -2.70
N CYS A 186 -9.06 -16.67 -1.42
CA CYS A 186 -10.01 -16.63 -0.31
C CYS A 186 -10.98 -15.43 -0.39
N TRP A 187 -10.50 -14.25 -0.80
CA TRP A 187 -11.35 -13.07 -0.94
C TRP A 187 -12.35 -13.18 -2.11
N LYS A 188 -11.94 -13.72 -3.27
CA LYS A 188 -12.86 -13.97 -4.40
C LYS A 188 -13.91 -15.03 -4.07
N VAL A 189 -13.56 -16.03 -3.26
CA VAL A 189 -14.51 -17.05 -2.76
C VAL A 189 -15.49 -16.40 -1.79
N LEU A 190 -15.02 -15.52 -0.90
CA LEU A 190 -15.86 -14.79 0.05
C LEU A 190 -16.80 -13.78 -0.66
N GLU A 191 -16.30 -13.03 -1.65
CA GLU A 191 -17.11 -12.10 -2.44
C GLU A 191 -18.20 -12.81 -3.26
N ARG A 192 -17.91 -14.01 -3.79
CA ARG A 192 -18.93 -14.83 -4.47
C ARG A 192 -19.99 -15.34 -3.49
N ALA A 193 -19.58 -15.76 -2.30
CA ALA A 193 -20.51 -16.21 -1.26
C ALA A 193 -21.43 -15.07 -0.79
N ILE A 194 -20.90 -13.85 -0.65
CA ILE A 194 -21.68 -12.68 -0.23
C ILE A 194 -22.66 -12.24 -1.33
N ARG A 195 -22.29 -12.28 -2.61
CA ARG A 195 -23.21 -11.94 -3.71
C ARG A 195 -24.35 -12.95 -3.86
N HIS A 196 -24.07 -14.24 -3.75
CA HIS A 196 -25.13 -15.26 -3.82
C HIS A 196 -26.14 -15.15 -2.67
N HIS A 197 -25.72 -14.63 -1.51
CA HIS A 197 -26.62 -14.46 -0.37
C HIS A 197 -27.44 -13.15 -0.43
N ALA A 198 -27.02 -12.16 -1.23
CA ALA A 198 -27.77 -10.92 -1.45
C ALA A 198 -28.81 -11.02 -2.59
N GLU A 199 -28.71 -12.08 -3.41
CA GLU A 199 -29.62 -12.37 -4.53
C GLU A 199 -30.62 -13.51 -4.20
N SER A 200 -30.68 -13.96 -2.94
CA SER A 200 -31.66 -14.94 -2.41
C SER A 200 -32.51 -14.34 -1.30
#